data_AF-Q800X6-F1
#
_entry.id   AF-Q800X6-F1
#
_cell.length_a   1.000
_cell.length_b   1.000
_cell.length_c   1.000
_cell.angle_alpha   90.00
_cell.angle_beta   90.00
_cell.angle_gamma   90.00
#
_symmetry.space_group_name_H-M   'P 1'
#
loop_
_entity.id
_entity.type
_entity.pdbx_description
1 polymer ?
#
loop_
_entity_poly.entity_id
_entity_poly.type
_entity_poly.pdbx_seq_one_letter_code
_entity_poly.pdbx_strand_id
1 'polypeptide(L)'
;DTRLSVFQKLIIVKSFMEEKVVSALTEFVIENLGKQFIENPPVDLGTLYQDMSSSTPLVFILSTGSDPMGAFQRFAKERGYSERVRSISLGQGQGPIAEKLIKDAMKTGNWVFLQNCHLAVSWMLAMEELIKSFTEPSVS
;
A
#
# COMPACT_ATOMS: atom_id res chain seq x y z
N ASP A 1 29.44 21.20 -20.50
CA ASP A 1 30.59 20.69 -19.73
C ASP A 1 30.48 19.16 -19.64
N THR A 2 31.26 18.42 -20.45
CA THR A 2 31.02 17.00 -20.81
C THR A 2 32.06 16.02 -20.25
N ARG A 3 32.98 16.47 -19.37
CA ARG A 3 34.10 15.63 -18.90
C ARG A 3 33.73 14.57 -17.87
N LEU A 4 32.60 14.73 -17.17
CA LEU A 4 32.13 13.82 -16.13
C LEU A 4 30.69 13.42 -16.41
N SER A 5 30.39 12.12 -16.25
CA SER A 5 29.02 11.62 -16.29
C SER A 5 28.22 12.15 -15.09
N VAL A 6 26.88 12.14 -15.19
CA VAL A 6 25.99 12.55 -14.09
C VAL A 6 26.26 11.72 -12.83
N PHE A 7 26.51 10.42 -12.98
CA PHE A 7 26.89 9.52 -11.89
C PHE A 7 28.25 9.88 -11.27
N GLN A 8 29.26 10.23 -12.09
CA GLN A 8 30.55 10.66 -11.59
C GLN A 8 30.46 11.99 -10.82
N LYS A 9 29.63 12.93 -11.27
CA LYS A 9 29.34 14.17 -10.54
C LYS A 9 28.69 13.88 -9.18
N LEU A 10 27.76 12.92 -9.12
CA LEU A 10 27.14 12.48 -7.88
C LEU A 10 28.15 11.89 -6.89
N ILE A 11 29.12 11.09 -7.36
CA ILE A 11 30.21 10.56 -6.51
C ILE A 11 31.02 11.70 -5.88
N ILE A 12 31.31 12.75 -6.65
CA ILE A 12 32.04 13.93 -6.14
C ILE A 12 31.20 14.65 -5.08
N VAL A 13 29.90 14.87 -5.32
CA VAL A 13 29.00 15.46 -4.31
C VAL A 13 28.98 14.61 -3.04
N LYS A 14 28.85 13.28 -3.15
CA LYS A 14 28.88 12.40 -1.98
C LYS A 14 30.19 12.46 -1.21
N SER A 15 31.32 12.64 -1.90
CA SER A 15 32.64 12.67 -1.29
C SER A 15 32.97 13.98 -0.57
N PHE A 16 32.43 15.11 -1.05
CA PHE A 16 32.86 16.44 -0.60
C PHE A 16 31.72 17.34 -0.05
N MET A 17 30.46 17.02 -0.32
CA MET A 17 29.27 17.79 0.06
C MET A 17 28.14 16.85 0.45
N GLU A 18 28.35 16.09 1.53
CA GLU A 18 27.44 15.05 2.00
C GLU A 18 26.01 15.59 2.25
N GLU A 19 25.90 16.83 2.70
CA GLU A 19 24.63 17.52 2.95
C GLU A 19 23.79 17.73 1.67
N LYS A 20 24.43 17.73 0.48
CA LYS A 20 23.75 17.95 -0.80
C LYS A 20 23.39 16.65 -1.53
N VAL A 21 23.75 15.50 -0.98
CA VAL A 21 23.59 14.20 -1.66
C VAL A 21 22.14 13.91 -2.02
N VAL A 22 21.18 14.22 -1.14
CA VAL A 22 19.76 13.98 -1.41
C VAL A 22 19.26 14.80 -2.59
N SER A 23 19.67 16.07 -2.67
CA SER A 23 19.33 16.95 -3.81
C SER A 23 19.98 16.45 -5.09
N ALA A 24 21.27 16.11 -5.04
CA ALA A 24 21.99 15.60 -6.22
C ALA A 24 21.45 14.25 -6.71
N LEU A 25 21.00 13.37 -5.79
CA LEU A 25 20.30 12.13 -6.14
C LEU A 25 18.97 12.40 -6.82
N THR A 26 18.21 13.36 -6.29
CA THR A 26 16.92 13.78 -6.88
C THR A 26 17.11 14.25 -8.31
N GLU A 27 18.10 15.13 -8.55
CA GLU A 27 18.46 15.61 -9.89
C GLU A 27 18.92 14.48 -10.81
N PHE A 28 19.76 13.57 -10.29
CA PHE A 28 20.21 12.40 -11.04
C PHE A 28 19.04 11.53 -11.51
N VAL A 29 18.05 11.26 -10.64
CA VAL A 29 16.84 10.50 -10.99
C VAL A 29 16.00 11.27 -12.02
N ILE A 30 15.82 12.57 -11.85
CA ILE A 30 15.07 13.40 -12.81
C ILE A 30 15.71 13.34 -14.20
N GLU A 31 17.04 13.46 -14.30
CA GLU A 31 17.76 13.47 -15.57
C GLU A 31 17.74 12.11 -16.28
N ASN A 32 17.81 10.99 -15.53
CA ASN A 32 17.94 9.65 -16.11
C ASN A 32 16.61 8.90 -16.26
N LEU A 33 15.65 9.11 -15.36
CA LEU A 33 14.37 8.39 -15.32
C LEU A 33 13.16 9.31 -15.54
N GLY A 34 13.31 10.59 -15.19
CA GLY A 34 12.24 11.59 -15.32
C GLY A 34 11.63 11.97 -13.97
N LYS A 35 10.99 13.15 -13.95
CA LYS A 35 10.46 13.78 -12.72
C LYS A 35 9.41 12.95 -11.99
N GLN A 36 8.61 12.18 -12.71
CA GLN A 36 7.59 11.27 -12.16
C GLN A 36 8.14 10.24 -11.16
N PHE A 37 9.44 9.93 -11.19
CA PHE A 37 10.08 8.98 -10.28
C PHE A 37 10.52 9.60 -8.94
N ILE A 38 10.38 10.93 -8.77
CA ILE A 38 10.60 11.62 -7.48
C ILE A 38 9.35 12.33 -6.97
N GLU A 39 8.29 12.39 -7.79
CA GLU A 39 7.00 12.92 -7.38
C GLU A 39 6.20 11.81 -6.71
N ASN A 40 5.58 12.11 -5.57
CA ASN A 40 4.62 11.19 -4.96
C ASN A 40 3.33 11.25 -5.79
N PRO A 41 2.93 10.18 -6.50
CA PRO A 41 1.68 10.20 -7.23
C PRO A 41 0.51 10.36 -6.23
N PRO A 42 -0.51 11.15 -6.55
CA PRO A 42 -1.72 11.19 -5.74
C PRO A 42 -2.33 9.79 -5.70
N VAL A 43 -2.53 9.27 -4.49
CA VAL A 43 -3.14 7.95 -4.27
C VAL A 43 -4.65 8.08 -4.43
N ASP A 44 -5.17 7.65 -5.58
CA ASP A 44 -6.60 7.54 -5.85
C ASP A 44 -7.06 6.08 -5.79
N LEU A 45 -7.95 5.76 -4.85
CA LEU A 45 -8.50 4.41 -4.70
C LEU A 45 -9.32 3.97 -5.92
N GLY A 46 -9.92 4.92 -6.65
CA GLY A 46 -10.68 4.62 -7.86
C GLY A 46 -9.83 4.00 -8.96
N THR A 47 -8.65 4.58 -9.18
CA THR A 47 -7.64 4.12 -10.13
C THR A 47 -7.00 2.84 -9.64
N LEU A 48 -6.51 2.81 -8.39
CA LEU A 48 -5.87 1.63 -7.83
C LEU A 48 -6.77 0.38 -7.87
N TYR A 49 -8.07 0.55 -7.63
CA TYR A 49 -9.02 -0.58 -7.64
C TYR A 49 -9.10 -1.29 -9.00
N GLN A 50 -8.76 -0.62 -10.10
CA GLN A 50 -8.74 -1.22 -11.44
C GLN A 50 -7.60 -2.23 -11.60
N ASP A 51 -6.51 -2.02 -10.87
CA ASP A 51 -5.32 -2.87 -10.89
C ASP A 51 -5.32 -3.90 -9.74
N MET A 52 -6.33 -3.88 -8.88
CA MET A 52 -6.47 -4.81 -7.76
C MET A 52 -7.13 -6.12 -8.17
N SER A 53 -6.77 -7.21 -7.48
CA SER A 53 -7.47 -8.48 -7.55
C SER A 53 -7.99 -8.90 -6.18
N SER A 54 -9.01 -9.76 -6.17
CA SER A 54 -9.58 -10.28 -4.91
C SER A 54 -8.64 -11.21 -4.14
N SER A 55 -7.58 -11.70 -4.78
CA SER A 55 -6.56 -12.55 -4.16
C SER A 55 -5.39 -11.77 -3.56
N THR A 56 -5.26 -10.48 -3.88
CA THR A 56 -4.15 -9.63 -3.44
C THR A 56 -4.66 -8.52 -2.51
N PRO A 57 -4.42 -8.60 -1.19
CA PRO A 57 -4.88 -7.57 -0.26
C PRO A 57 -4.19 -6.21 -0.47
N LEU A 58 -4.96 -5.14 -0.34
CA LEU A 58 -4.45 -3.77 -0.30
C LEU A 58 -3.93 -3.41 1.10
N VAL A 59 -2.67 -2.96 1.18
CA VAL A 59 -2.05 -2.56 2.44
C VAL A 59 -1.92 -1.03 2.51
N PHE A 60 -2.47 -0.44 3.57
CA PHE A 60 -2.30 0.97 3.88
C PHE A 60 -1.17 1.17 4.89
N ILE A 61 -0.12 1.89 4.49
CA ILE A 61 0.95 2.32 5.41
C ILE A 61 0.63 3.72 5.89
N LEU A 62 0.37 3.85 7.19
CA LEU A 62 0.01 5.12 7.81
C LEU A 62 1.26 5.97 8.03
N SER A 63 1.26 7.16 7.46
CA SER A 63 2.14 8.26 7.83
C SER A 63 1.36 9.28 8.68
N THR A 64 2.08 10.05 9.50
CA THR A 64 1.49 11.10 10.31
C THR A 64 0.67 12.07 9.44
N GLY A 65 -0.61 12.27 9.77
CA GLY A 65 -1.51 13.14 9.01
C GLY A 65 -2.24 12.49 7.83
N SER A 66 -2.00 11.21 7.54
CA SER A 66 -2.80 10.46 6.56
C SER A 66 -4.10 9.90 7.17
N ASP A 67 -5.19 9.90 6.39
CA ASP A 67 -6.46 9.25 6.75
C ASP A 67 -6.94 8.27 5.65
N PRO A 68 -6.33 7.08 5.55
CA PRO A 68 -6.75 6.09 4.55
C PRO A 68 -8.11 5.47 4.84
N MET A 69 -8.53 5.43 6.12
CA MET A 69 -9.86 4.95 6.48
C MET A 69 -10.94 5.83 5.87
N GLY A 70 -10.85 7.15 6.06
CA GLY A 70 -11.80 8.09 5.48
C GLY A 70 -11.80 8.04 3.95
N ALA A 71 -10.62 7.90 3.32
CA ALA A 71 -10.51 7.71 1.87
C ALA A 71 -11.22 6.42 1.40
N PHE A 72 -10.99 5.30 2.09
CA PHE A 72 -11.64 4.02 1.79
C PHE A 72 -13.15 4.06 2.00
N GLN A 73 -13.64 4.67 3.08
CA GLN A 73 -15.07 4.79 3.34
C GLN A 73 -15.79 5.62 2.27
N ARG A 74 -15.18 6.73 1.82
CA ARG A 74 -15.69 7.52 0.70
C ARG A 74 -15.75 6.68 -0.57
N PHE A 75 -14.67 5.97 -0.89
CA PHE A 75 -14.61 5.10 -2.05
C PHE A 75 -15.67 3.97 -2.02
N ALA A 76 -15.82 3.30 -0.87
CA ALA A 76 -16.84 2.26 -0.70
C ALA A 76 -18.25 2.83 -0.87
N LYS A 77 -18.51 4.05 -0.40
CA LYS A 77 -19.79 4.74 -0.58
C LYS A 77 -20.05 5.06 -2.05
N GLU A 78 -19.07 5.61 -2.77
CA GLU A 78 -19.17 5.92 -4.19
C GLU A 78 -19.43 4.68 -5.05
N ARG A 79 -18.89 3.52 -4.64
CA ARG A 79 -19.15 2.23 -5.29
C ARG A 79 -20.49 1.60 -4.91
N GLY A 80 -21.21 2.13 -3.91
CA GLY A 80 -22.44 1.52 -3.38
C GLY A 80 -22.20 0.30 -2.48
N TYR A 81 -20.98 0.18 -1.92
CA TYR A 81 -20.54 -0.98 -1.13
C TYR A 81 -20.54 -0.72 0.37
N SER A 82 -20.99 0.45 0.85
CA SER A 82 -20.99 0.81 2.27
C SER A 82 -21.53 -0.28 3.20
N GLU A 83 -22.65 -0.92 2.83
CA GLU A 83 -23.29 -1.97 3.64
C GLU A 83 -22.57 -3.34 3.54
N ARG A 84 -21.69 -3.49 2.56
CA ARG A 84 -20.90 -4.70 2.30
C ARG A 84 -19.49 -4.62 2.89
N VAL A 85 -19.17 -3.54 3.60
CA VAL A 85 -17.90 -3.38 4.33
C VAL A 85 -18.05 -3.90 5.75
N ARG A 86 -17.12 -4.75 6.17
CA ARG A 86 -16.94 -5.19 7.57
C ARG A 86 -15.57 -4.73 8.06
N SER A 87 -15.56 -3.90 9.09
CA SER A 87 -14.33 -3.36 9.67
C SER A 87 -14.05 -3.98 11.03
N ILE A 88 -12.79 -4.28 11.32
CA ILE A 88 -12.33 -4.76 12.63
C ILE A 88 -10.98 -4.12 12.97
N SER A 89 -10.85 -3.64 14.21
CA SER A 89 -9.56 -3.18 14.74
C SER A 89 -8.85 -4.35 15.41
N LEU A 90 -7.62 -4.63 14.96
CA LEU A 90 -6.83 -5.74 15.44
C LEU A 90 -6.10 -5.38 16.73
N GLY A 91 -6.05 -6.37 17.61
CA GLY A 91 -5.42 -6.33 18.92
C GLY A 91 -5.38 -7.74 19.50
N GLN A 92 -5.06 -7.87 20.78
CA GLN A 92 -5.00 -9.18 21.42
C GLN A 92 -6.35 -9.91 21.31
N GLY A 93 -6.32 -11.15 20.80
CA GLY A 93 -7.50 -12.02 20.69
C GLY A 93 -8.44 -11.73 19.50
N GLN A 94 -8.17 -10.72 18.66
CA GLN A 94 -9.05 -10.39 17.52
C GLN A 94 -8.78 -11.23 16.25
N GLY A 95 -7.63 -11.91 16.17
CA GLY A 95 -7.24 -12.72 15.02
C GLY A 95 -8.30 -13.73 14.56
N PRO A 96 -8.85 -14.58 15.45
CA PRO A 96 -9.90 -15.53 15.07
C PRO A 96 -11.18 -14.89 14.53
N ILE A 97 -11.54 -13.70 15.03
CA ILE A 97 -12.72 -12.96 14.57
C ILE A 97 -12.45 -12.38 13.17
N ALA A 98 -11.26 -11.83 12.95
CA ALA A 98 -10.82 -11.33 11.65
C ALA A 98 -10.78 -12.46 10.60
N GLU A 99 -10.24 -13.62 10.96
CA GLU A 99 -10.22 -14.81 10.10
C GLU A 99 -11.62 -15.26 9.69
N LYS A 100 -12.58 -15.26 10.62
CA LYS A 100 -13.98 -15.56 10.31
C LYS A 100 -14.56 -14.54 9.33
N LEU A 101 -14.35 -13.25 9.56
CA LEU A 101 -14.81 -12.19 8.66
C LEU A 101 -14.23 -12.35 7.25
N ILE A 102 -12.94 -12.68 7.13
CA ILE A 102 -12.28 -12.94 5.84
C ILE A 102 -12.91 -14.15 5.15
N LYS A 103 -13.06 -15.28 5.85
CA LYS A 103 -13.66 -16.50 5.27
C LYS A 103 -15.10 -16.30 4.82
N ASP A 104 -15.88 -15.50 5.53
CA ASP A 104 -17.25 -15.16 5.15
C ASP A 104 -17.26 -14.20 3.95
N ALA A 105 -16.33 -13.25 3.90
CA ALA A 105 -16.16 -12.33 2.78
C ALA A 105 -15.73 -13.04 1.48
N MET A 106 -14.87 -14.05 1.57
CA MET A 106 -14.48 -14.89 0.42
C MET A 106 -15.69 -15.56 -0.25
N LYS A 107 -16.77 -15.84 0.50
CA LYS A 107 -18.00 -16.45 -0.03
C LYS A 107 -19.01 -15.42 -0.54
N THR A 108 -19.04 -14.24 0.08
CA THR A 108 -20.09 -13.22 -0.14
C THR A 108 -19.64 -12.07 -1.05
N GLY A 109 -18.34 -11.97 -1.34
CA GLY A 109 -17.75 -10.84 -2.04
C GLY A 109 -17.80 -9.53 -1.23
N ASN A 110 -18.03 -9.61 0.08
CA ASN A 110 -17.98 -8.46 0.96
C ASN A 110 -16.55 -7.98 1.17
N TRP A 111 -16.37 -6.73 1.57
CA TRP A 111 -15.06 -6.15 1.81
C TRP A 111 -14.73 -6.20 3.29
N VAL A 112 -13.52 -6.63 3.63
CA VAL A 112 -13.02 -6.64 5.01
C VAL A 112 -11.93 -5.59 5.16
N PHE A 113 -12.11 -4.68 6.12
CA PHE A 113 -11.12 -3.68 6.46
C PHE A 113 -10.51 -4.00 7.83
N LEU A 114 -9.23 -4.39 7.82
CA LEU A 114 -8.46 -4.64 9.03
C LEU A 114 -7.73 -3.36 9.45
N GLN A 115 -7.93 -2.91 10.68
CA GLN A 115 -7.25 -1.74 11.24
C GLN A 115 -6.18 -2.19 12.24
N ASN A 116 -5.13 -1.38 12.42
CA ASN A 116 -4.10 -1.61 13.43
C ASN A 116 -3.44 -3.00 13.38
N CYS A 117 -3.23 -3.54 12.18
CA CYS A 117 -2.68 -4.90 12.00
C CYS A 117 -1.34 -5.11 12.73
N HIS A 118 -0.54 -4.06 12.88
CA HIS A 118 0.72 -4.07 13.64
C HIS A 118 0.56 -4.46 15.13
N LEU A 119 -0.64 -4.36 15.70
CA LEU A 119 -0.93 -4.76 17.08
C LEU A 119 -1.24 -6.27 17.24
N ALA A 120 -1.48 -7.00 16.13
CA ALA A 120 -1.80 -8.42 16.14
C ALA A 120 -0.63 -9.28 15.64
N VAL A 121 0.59 -8.98 16.10
CA VAL A 121 1.85 -9.60 15.67
C VAL A 121 1.78 -11.14 15.70
N SER A 122 1.21 -11.73 16.75
CA SER A 122 1.12 -13.20 16.90
C SER A 122 0.20 -13.86 15.87
N TRP A 123 -0.71 -13.12 15.24
CA TRP A 123 -1.64 -13.64 14.23
C TRP A 123 -1.17 -13.39 12.80
N MET A 124 -0.16 -12.53 12.58
CA MET A 124 0.32 -12.16 11.24
C MET A 124 0.72 -13.36 10.38
N LEU A 125 1.36 -14.38 10.99
CA LEU A 125 1.74 -15.61 10.28
C LEU A 125 0.51 -16.40 9.79
N ALA A 126 -0.51 -16.55 10.65
CA ALA A 126 -1.75 -17.22 10.29
C ALA A 126 -2.53 -16.42 9.22
N MET A 127 -2.51 -15.10 9.29
CA MET A 127 -3.10 -14.22 8.27
C MET A 127 -2.40 -14.42 6.91
N GLU A 128 -1.06 -14.52 6.88
CA GLU A 128 -0.29 -14.78 5.66
C GLU A 128 -0.67 -16.13 5.03
N GLU A 129 -0.74 -17.20 5.83
CA GLU A 129 -1.19 -18.52 5.38
C GLU A 129 -2.61 -18.49 4.81
N LEU A 130 -3.52 -17.75 5.48
CA LEU A 130 -4.87 -17.56 5.00
C LEU A 130 -4.91 -16.83 3.65
N ILE A 131 -4.14 -15.75 3.49
CA ILE A 131 -4.09 -14.98 2.24
C ILE A 131 -3.54 -15.84 1.09
N LYS A 132 -2.54 -16.69 1.33
CA LYS A 132 -2.01 -17.63 0.32
C LYS A 132 -3.05 -18.63 -0.18
N SER A 133 -4.12 -18.87 0.58
CA SER A 133 -5.23 -19.73 0.16
C SER A 133 -6.22 -19.03 -0.76
N PHE A 134 -6.11 -17.72 -0.96
CA PHE A 134 -7.02 -16.98 -1.83
C PHE A 134 -6.80 -17.39 -3.29
N THR A 135 -7.89 -17.80 -3.95
CA THR A 135 -7.90 -18.09 -5.38
C THR A 135 -8.73 -17.02 -6.08
N GLU A 136 -8.27 -16.55 -7.24
CA GLU A 136 -9.13 -15.73 -8.07
C GLU A 136 -10.35 -16.54 -8.51
N PRO A 137 -11.55 -15.95 -8.54
CA PRO A 137 -12.71 -16.62 -9.12
C PRO A 137 -12.38 -16.93 -10.59
N SER A 138 -12.51 -18.21 -10.97
CA SER A 138 -12.32 -18.64 -12.35
C SER A 138 -13.22 -17.81 -13.26
N VAL A 139 -12.62 -17.09 -14.22
CA VAL A 139 -13.36 -16.33 -15.24
C VAL A 139 -14.20 -17.33 -16.02
N SER A 140 -15.51 -17.34 -15.76
CA SER A 140 -16.52 -18.11 -16.49
C SER A 140 -16.96 -17.36 -17.74
#